data_AF-A0A9W9RKN2-F1
#
_entry.id   AF-A0A9W9RKN2-F1
#
_cell.length_a   1.000
_cell.length_b   1.000
_cell.length_c   1.000
_cell.angle_alpha   90.00
_cell.angle_beta   90.00
_cell.angle_gamma   90.00
#
_symmetry.space_group_name_H-M   'P 1'
#
loop_
_entity.id
_entity.type
_entity.pdbx_description
1 polymer ?
#
loop_
_entity_poly.entity_id
_entity_poly.type
_entity_poly.pdbx_seq_one_letter_code
_entity_poly.pdbx_strand_id
1 'polypeptide(L)'
;MKFFDVLLVLAGLNTSVLAELNATIPAASKTSTFGGSVLEPAANQLDELARIVTCTPRFKQPGGRIKQYQVDVGYAQAQAKKGGFREGRTGYPHRYKNHERLVFGTYNCDKARAHLMEYPIYWNGNGNEWQKDGDKKKQPGRYTPIRVVYANQNGALIYCGVMTHEFWFKNRHGAGDFKLCV
;
A
#
# COMPACT_ATOMS: atom_id res chain seq x y z
N MET A 1 6.45 59.02 -0.39
CA MET A 1 5.54 58.94 -1.56
C MET A 1 4.84 57.59 -1.48
N LYS A 2 3.68 57.56 -0.84
CA LYS A 2 2.30 57.57 -1.39
C LYS A 2 1.79 56.15 -1.65
N PHE A 3 0.83 55.80 -0.78
CA PHE A 3 -0.07 54.67 -0.77
C PHE A 3 -0.87 54.53 -2.07
N PHE A 4 -1.25 53.31 -2.42
CA PHE A 4 -2.43 53.02 -3.23
C PHE A 4 -3.21 51.87 -2.57
N ASP A 5 -4.18 52.26 -1.75
CA ASP A 5 -5.48 51.59 -1.68
C ASP A 5 -6.27 51.92 -2.97
N VAL A 6 -7.23 51.08 -3.36
CA VAL A 6 -8.56 51.48 -3.90
C VAL A 6 -9.43 50.26 -4.27
N LEU A 7 -10.65 50.27 -3.71
CA LEU A 7 -11.96 49.70 -4.11
C LEU A 7 -12.09 48.17 -4.33
N LEU A 8 -12.91 47.42 -3.59
CA LEU A 8 -14.34 47.56 -3.22
C LEU A 8 -15.30 47.67 -4.42
N VAL A 9 -15.93 46.55 -4.78
CA VAL A 9 -17.22 46.51 -5.48
C VAL A 9 -18.19 45.67 -4.66
N LEU A 10 -19.28 46.33 -4.29
CA LEU A 10 -20.43 45.82 -3.56
C LEU A 10 -21.51 45.30 -4.52
N ALA A 11 -22.40 44.51 -3.91
CA ALA A 11 -23.83 44.37 -4.19
C ALA A 11 -24.29 43.29 -5.19
N GLY A 12 -25.19 42.44 -4.68
CA GLY A 12 -25.96 41.47 -5.45
C GLY A 12 -26.78 40.53 -4.57
N LEU A 13 -27.48 41.06 -3.56
CA LEU A 13 -28.54 40.32 -2.86
C LEU A 13 -29.77 40.27 -3.77
N ASN A 14 -30.31 39.08 -4.02
CA ASN A 14 -31.65 38.93 -4.60
C ASN A 14 -32.51 38.08 -3.67
N THR A 15 -33.68 38.61 -3.40
CA THR A 15 -34.64 38.19 -2.38
C THR A 15 -35.66 37.19 -2.93
N SER A 16 -36.17 36.38 -2.00
CA SER A 16 -37.57 35.90 -1.89
C SER A 16 -38.15 35.03 -2.99
N VAL A 17 -38.45 33.76 -2.67
CA VAL A 17 -39.81 33.21 -2.79
C VAL A 17 -40.06 32.25 -1.62
N LEU A 18 -41.00 32.63 -0.75
CA LEU A 18 -41.69 31.76 0.20
C LEU A 18 -42.80 31.03 -0.55
N ALA A 19 -42.95 29.72 -0.32
CA ALA A 19 -44.18 29.01 -0.59
C ALA A 19 -44.42 28.03 0.56
N GLU A 20 -45.37 28.37 1.42
CA GLU A 20 -45.96 27.50 2.42
C GLU A 20 -46.92 26.53 1.71
N LEU A 21 -46.82 25.23 2.00
CA LEU A 21 -47.92 24.31 1.84
C LEU A 21 -48.02 23.44 3.10
N ASN A 22 -49.08 23.72 3.83
CA ASN A 22 -49.54 23.04 5.02
C ASN A 22 -50.31 21.79 4.57
N ALA A 23 -49.90 20.59 4.99
CA ALA A 23 -50.72 19.39 4.83
C ALA A 23 -50.50 18.41 5.99
N THR A 24 -51.62 18.17 6.65
CA THR A 24 -51.94 17.36 7.81
C THR A 24 -51.40 15.92 7.81
N ILE A 25 -51.00 15.48 9.01
CA ILE A 25 -50.52 14.16 9.44
C ILE A 25 -51.56 13.05 9.20
N PRO A 26 -51.12 11.80 8.93
CA PRO A 26 -51.53 10.72 9.83
C PRO A 26 -50.31 9.95 10.38
N ALA A 27 -50.35 9.70 11.68
CA ALA A 27 -49.40 8.89 12.41
C ALA A 27 -49.52 7.42 11.95
N ALA A 28 -48.41 6.86 11.48
CA ALA A 28 -48.25 5.42 11.28
C ALA A 28 -47.02 4.96 12.04
N SER A 29 -47.29 4.32 13.16
CA SER A 29 -46.35 3.57 13.99
C SER A 29 -45.58 2.55 13.14
N LYS A 30 -44.27 2.68 13.09
CA LYS A 30 -43.35 1.58 12.77
C LYS A 30 -42.17 1.64 13.73
N THR A 31 -42.23 0.73 14.68
CA THR A 31 -41.15 0.24 15.54
C THR A 31 -39.82 0.20 14.79
N SER A 32 -38.94 1.15 15.11
CA SER A 32 -37.52 1.08 14.76
C SER A 32 -36.85 0.18 15.79
N THR A 33 -36.76 -1.10 15.45
CA THR A 33 -35.93 -2.05 16.18
C THR A 33 -34.47 -1.74 15.86
N PHE A 34 -33.86 -0.88 16.68
CA PHE A 34 -32.41 -0.84 16.84
C PHE A 34 -31.99 -2.17 17.49
N GLY A 35 -31.48 -3.09 16.68
CA GLY A 35 -31.01 -4.39 17.16
C GLY A 35 -30.06 -5.01 16.17
N GLY A 36 -28.77 -4.80 16.39
CA GLY A 36 -27.71 -5.41 15.59
C GLY A 36 -26.43 -4.59 15.55
N SER A 37 -25.84 -4.35 16.72
CA SER A 37 -24.42 -3.99 16.78
C SER A 37 -23.62 -5.20 16.26
N VAL A 38 -23.15 -5.12 15.02
CA VAL A 38 -22.15 -6.04 14.49
C VAL A 38 -20.79 -5.48 14.88
N LEU A 39 -20.44 -5.63 16.15
CA LEU A 39 -19.10 -5.37 16.65
C LEU A 39 -18.50 -6.71 17.08
N GLU A 40 -17.84 -7.41 16.14
CA GLU A 40 -16.67 -8.28 16.40
C GLU A 40 -15.98 -8.68 15.05
N PRO A 41 -14.64 -8.86 14.98
CA PRO A 41 -13.59 -8.36 15.84
C PRO A 41 -12.56 -7.49 15.05
N ALA A 42 -12.33 -6.25 15.49
CA ALA A 42 -11.23 -5.41 14.99
C ALA A 42 -9.84 -5.95 15.43
N ALA A 43 -9.78 -6.86 16.40
CA ALA A 43 -8.54 -7.39 16.97
C ALA A 43 -7.68 -8.15 15.94
N ASN A 44 -8.29 -8.99 15.09
CA ASN A 44 -7.54 -9.79 14.12
C ASN A 44 -6.93 -8.95 12.97
N GLN A 45 -7.54 -7.82 12.62
CA GLN A 45 -6.96 -6.93 11.60
C GLN A 45 -5.83 -6.06 12.17
N LEU A 46 -5.90 -5.68 13.45
CA LEU A 46 -4.84 -4.91 14.11
C LEU A 46 -3.58 -5.75 14.32
N ASP A 47 -3.72 -7.03 14.69
CA ASP A 47 -2.58 -7.94 14.89
C ASP A 47 -1.84 -8.29 13.58
N GLU A 48 -2.54 -8.36 12.44
CA GLU A 48 -1.90 -8.58 11.15
C GLU A 48 -1.18 -7.32 10.63
N LEU A 49 -1.70 -6.13 10.95
CA LEU A 49 -1.05 -4.86 10.62
C LEU A 49 0.18 -4.57 11.50
N ALA A 50 0.20 -5.05 12.75
CA ALA A 50 1.34 -4.90 13.67
C ALA A 50 2.43 -5.97 13.48
N ARG A 51 2.25 -6.90 12.54
CA ARG A 51 3.22 -7.97 12.29
C ARG A 51 4.49 -7.41 11.63
N ILE A 52 5.66 -7.70 12.20
CA ILE A 52 6.96 -7.41 11.61
C ILE A 52 7.55 -8.70 11.04
N VAL A 53 8.04 -8.64 9.80
CA VAL A 53 8.84 -9.73 9.19
C VAL A 53 10.28 -9.30 9.00
N THR A 54 11.20 -10.26 9.01
CA THR A 54 12.64 -10.06 8.91
C THR A 54 13.18 -10.62 7.61
N CYS A 55 13.74 -9.75 6.78
CA CYS A 55 14.45 -10.10 5.56
C CYS A 55 15.95 -10.22 5.85
N THR A 56 16.60 -11.30 5.38
CA THR A 56 17.98 -11.62 5.74
C THR A 56 18.95 -11.74 4.54
N PRO A 57 19.08 -10.74 3.66
CA PRO A 57 19.97 -10.85 2.51
C PRO A 57 21.45 -10.89 2.93
N ARG A 58 22.26 -11.65 2.20
CA ARG A 58 23.70 -11.77 2.38
C ARG A 58 24.44 -10.77 1.48
N PHE A 59 25.51 -10.16 1.98
CA PHE A 59 26.34 -9.30 1.12
C PHE A 59 27.06 -10.14 0.06
N LYS A 60 27.03 -9.73 -1.22
CA LYS A 60 27.62 -10.51 -2.33
C LYS A 60 29.15 -10.37 -2.40
N GLN A 61 29.85 -10.94 -1.42
CA GLN A 61 31.31 -11.09 -1.36
C GLN A 61 31.68 -12.35 -0.57
N PRO A 62 32.88 -12.93 -0.76
CA PRO A 62 33.38 -14.01 0.09
C PRO A 62 33.31 -13.62 1.58
N GLY A 63 32.76 -14.49 2.43
CA GLY A 63 32.54 -14.18 3.85
C GLY A 63 31.49 -13.07 4.11
N GLY A 64 30.68 -12.73 3.11
CA GLY A 64 29.72 -11.63 3.18
C GLY A 64 28.74 -11.77 4.34
N ARG A 65 28.64 -10.68 5.12
CA ARG A 65 27.74 -10.58 6.27
C ARG A 65 26.27 -10.69 5.88
N ILE A 66 25.48 -11.31 6.75
CA ILE A 66 24.03 -11.29 6.69
C ILE A 66 23.56 -9.97 7.30
N LYS A 67 22.63 -9.29 6.62
CA LYS A 67 21.97 -8.12 7.17
C LYS A 67 20.53 -8.47 7.50
N GLN A 68 20.02 -7.97 8.62
CA GLN A 68 18.63 -8.10 9.00
C GLN A 68 17.90 -6.80 8.70
N TYR A 69 16.81 -6.91 7.98
CA TYR A 69 15.92 -5.81 7.65
C TYR A 69 14.53 -6.15 8.17
N GLN A 70 14.04 -5.37 9.13
CA GLN A 70 12.67 -5.51 9.62
C GLN A 70 11.72 -4.74 8.71
N VAL A 71 10.58 -5.34 8.41
CA VAL A 71 9.54 -4.75 7.57
C VAL A 71 8.22 -4.91 8.29
N ASP A 72 7.55 -3.80 8.53
CA ASP A 72 6.15 -3.77 8.98
C ASP A 72 5.22 -4.27 7.86
N VAL A 73 4.37 -5.26 8.17
CA VAL A 73 3.46 -5.88 7.20
C VAL A 73 2.37 -4.90 6.76
N GLY A 74 1.85 -4.07 7.68
CA GLY A 74 0.88 -3.03 7.33
C GLY A 74 1.44 -2.03 6.32
N TYR A 75 2.69 -1.60 6.50
CA TYR A 75 3.41 -0.79 5.54
C TYR A 75 3.58 -1.51 4.20
N ALA A 76 4.00 -2.77 4.19
CA ALA A 76 4.16 -3.54 2.96
C ALA A 76 2.83 -3.63 2.18
N GLN A 77 1.72 -3.91 2.87
CA GLN A 77 0.37 -3.92 2.30
C GLN A 77 -0.03 -2.54 1.73
N ALA A 78 0.27 -1.45 2.46
CA ALA A 78 0.00 -0.10 1.98
C ALA A 78 0.81 0.22 0.70
N GLN A 79 2.07 -0.19 0.65
CA GLN A 79 2.92 -0.04 -0.54
C GLN A 79 2.41 -0.88 -1.72
N ALA A 80 1.94 -2.10 -1.48
CA ALA A 80 1.30 -2.92 -2.52
C ALA A 80 0.07 -2.21 -3.13
N LYS A 81 -0.79 -1.63 -2.28
CA LYS A 81 -1.95 -0.84 -2.71
C LYS A 81 -1.55 0.37 -3.54
N LYS A 82 -0.54 1.13 -3.12
CA LYS A 82 0.00 2.28 -3.87
C LYS A 82 0.63 1.87 -5.19
N GLY A 83 1.32 0.74 -5.23
CA GLY A 83 1.88 0.16 -6.46
C GLY A 83 0.78 -0.17 -7.47
N GLY A 84 -0.30 -0.81 -7.02
CA GLY A 84 -1.43 -1.23 -7.86
C GLY A 84 -1.03 -2.34 -8.84
N PHE A 85 -1.69 -2.42 -10.00
CA PHE A 85 -1.41 -3.49 -10.98
C PHE A 85 -0.74 -3.01 -12.27
N ARG A 86 -0.52 -1.71 -12.41
CA ARG A 86 0.03 -1.10 -13.63
C ARG A 86 1.44 -0.64 -13.39
N GLU A 87 2.34 -1.02 -14.29
CA GLU A 87 3.72 -0.56 -14.27
C GLU A 87 3.79 0.98 -14.38
N GLY A 88 4.64 1.59 -13.56
CA GLY A 88 4.99 3.00 -13.66
C GLY A 88 6.32 3.23 -14.39
N ARG A 89 6.79 4.47 -14.43
CA ARG A 89 8.03 4.83 -15.15
C ARG A 89 9.29 4.12 -14.65
N THR A 90 9.30 3.66 -13.40
CA THR A 90 10.42 2.89 -12.84
C THR A 90 10.47 1.42 -13.30
N GLY A 91 9.46 0.94 -14.01
CA GLY A 91 9.28 -0.47 -14.34
C GLY A 91 8.62 -1.28 -13.22
N TYR A 92 8.00 -0.61 -12.23
CA TYR A 92 7.32 -1.25 -11.10
C TYR A 92 5.92 -0.65 -10.86
N PRO A 93 4.99 -1.41 -10.26
CA PRO A 93 5.06 -2.85 -10.05
C PRO A 93 5.08 -3.61 -11.37
N HIS A 94 5.58 -4.83 -11.34
CA HIS A 94 5.62 -5.72 -12.50
C HIS A 94 5.30 -7.16 -12.11
N ARG A 95 5.07 -8.00 -13.11
CA ARG A 95 4.62 -9.37 -12.91
C ARG A 95 5.73 -10.23 -12.32
N TYR A 96 5.47 -10.83 -11.17
CA TYR A 96 6.35 -11.82 -10.55
C TYR A 96 5.99 -13.22 -11.07
N LYS A 97 6.99 -13.96 -11.55
CA LYS A 97 6.80 -15.30 -12.15
C LYS A 97 6.97 -16.45 -11.17
N ASN A 98 7.46 -16.19 -9.96
CA ASN A 98 7.73 -17.19 -8.92
C ASN A 98 8.55 -18.39 -9.42
N HIS A 99 9.71 -18.11 -10.03
CA HIS A 99 10.61 -19.16 -10.55
C HIS A 99 11.19 -20.01 -9.42
N GLU A 100 11.34 -19.42 -8.24
CA GLU A 100 11.84 -20.03 -7.01
C GLU A 100 10.80 -20.93 -6.32
N ARG A 101 9.55 -20.96 -6.80
CA ARG A 101 8.45 -21.73 -6.23
C ARG A 101 8.22 -21.43 -4.74
N LEU A 102 8.30 -20.16 -4.36
CA LEU A 102 7.97 -19.70 -3.01
C LEU A 102 6.52 -20.03 -2.69
N VAL A 103 6.29 -20.53 -1.47
CA VAL A 103 4.97 -20.84 -0.92
C VAL A 103 4.64 -19.79 0.12
N PHE A 104 3.65 -18.96 -0.17
CA PHE A 104 3.24 -17.83 0.67
C PHE A 104 2.27 -18.23 1.78
N GLY A 105 1.68 -19.43 1.71
CA GLY A 105 0.65 -19.89 2.65
C GLY A 105 -0.72 -19.26 2.38
N THR A 106 -0.91 -18.65 1.22
CA THR A 106 -2.15 -17.99 0.82
C THR A 106 -2.63 -18.58 -0.50
N TYR A 107 -3.82 -19.19 -0.51
CA TYR A 107 -4.35 -19.91 -1.67
C TYR A 107 -4.29 -19.11 -2.98
N ASN A 108 -4.66 -17.83 -2.96
CA ASN A 108 -4.64 -16.99 -4.17
C ASN A 108 -3.23 -16.70 -4.69
N CYS A 109 -2.22 -16.84 -3.84
CA CYS A 109 -0.81 -16.65 -4.16
C CYS A 109 -0.14 -17.95 -4.62
N ASP A 110 -0.54 -19.07 -4.04
CA ASP A 110 0.11 -20.37 -4.23
C ASP A 110 -0.53 -21.23 -5.34
N LYS A 111 -1.74 -20.88 -5.77
CA LYS A 111 -2.41 -21.61 -6.86
C LYS A 111 -1.65 -21.51 -8.17
N ALA A 112 -1.80 -22.54 -8.99
CA ALA A 112 -1.28 -22.55 -10.35
C ALA A 112 -1.79 -21.32 -11.12
N ARG A 113 -0.88 -20.69 -11.88
CA ARG A 113 -1.17 -19.50 -12.72
C ARG A 113 -1.63 -18.26 -11.93
N ALA A 114 -1.33 -18.17 -10.62
CA ALA A 114 -1.52 -16.94 -9.86
C ALA A 114 -0.91 -15.74 -10.61
N HIS A 115 -1.66 -14.63 -10.69
CA HIS A 115 -1.18 -13.39 -11.27
C HIS A 115 -0.48 -12.58 -10.19
N LEU A 116 0.77 -12.94 -9.88
CA LEU A 116 1.55 -12.26 -8.85
C LEU A 116 2.19 -10.99 -9.40
N MET A 117 2.21 -9.96 -8.56
CA MET A 117 2.92 -8.71 -8.77
C MET A 117 3.98 -8.56 -7.69
N GLU A 118 5.08 -7.91 -8.03
CA GLU A 118 6.07 -7.46 -7.05
C GLU A 118 6.25 -5.94 -7.12
N TYR A 119 6.44 -5.32 -5.95
CA TYR A 119 6.70 -3.88 -5.82
C TYR A 119 7.84 -3.60 -4.84
N PRO A 120 8.80 -2.71 -5.15
CA PRO A 120 9.92 -2.40 -4.26
C PRO A 120 9.45 -1.67 -3.01
N ILE A 121 9.97 -2.10 -1.85
CA ILE A 121 9.71 -1.45 -0.57
C ILE A 121 11.02 -1.29 0.23
N TYR A 122 11.00 -0.38 1.20
CA TYR A 122 12.11 -0.20 2.14
C TYR A 122 11.78 -0.79 3.51
N TRP A 123 12.81 -1.07 4.29
CA TRP A 123 12.71 -1.57 5.66
C TRP A 123 12.45 -0.45 6.66
N ASN A 124 12.04 -0.83 7.86
CA ASN A 124 11.77 0.06 8.99
C ASN A 124 13.00 0.93 9.30
N GLY A 125 12.77 2.22 9.53
CA GLY A 125 13.85 3.19 9.80
C GLY A 125 14.62 3.69 8.58
N ASN A 126 14.33 3.21 7.35
CA ASN A 126 14.87 3.84 6.14
C ASN A 126 14.24 5.24 5.90
N GLY A 127 12.96 5.43 6.23
CA GLY A 127 12.24 6.69 6.14
C GLY A 127 11.84 7.13 4.72
N ASN A 128 12.19 6.36 3.69
CA ASN A 128 11.85 6.67 2.32
C ASN A 128 10.77 5.74 1.76
N GLU A 129 10.15 6.19 0.68
CA GLU A 129 9.13 5.46 -0.08
C GLU A 129 9.59 5.28 -1.54
N TRP A 130 9.22 4.18 -2.19
CA TRP A 130 9.54 3.97 -3.61
C TRP A 130 8.67 4.87 -4.48
N GLN A 131 9.29 5.65 -5.36
CA GLN A 131 8.60 6.54 -6.26
C GLN A 131 8.32 5.83 -7.58
N LYS A 132 7.13 5.23 -7.69
CA LYS A 132 6.64 4.48 -8.86
C LYS A 132 6.94 5.15 -10.21
N ASP A 133 6.65 6.44 -10.30
CA ASP A 133 6.75 7.23 -11.53
C ASP A 133 7.95 8.20 -11.56
N GLY A 134 8.88 8.01 -10.62
CA GLY A 134 10.14 8.75 -10.58
C GLY A 134 11.25 8.14 -11.45
N ASP A 135 12.46 8.65 -11.27
CA ASP A 135 13.67 8.06 -11.86
C ASP A 135 14.17 6.90 -10.97
N LYS A 136 14.27 5.69 -11.55
CA LYS A 136 14.75 4.49 -10.86
C LYS A 136 16.15 4.65 -10.25
N LYS A 137 17.01 5.47 -10.85
CA LYS A 137 18.40 5.71 -10.37
C LYS A 137 18.46 6.78 -9.26
N LYS A 138 17.41 7.60 -9.12
CA LYS A 138 17.34 8.71 -8.15
C LYS A 138 16.33 8.48 -7.03
N GLN A 139 16.01 7.21 -6.78
CA GLN A 139 15.12 6.84 -5.69
C GLN A 139 15.68 7.34 -4.35
N PRO A 140 14.86 7.97 -3.50
CA PRO A 140 15.33 8.64 -2.29
C PRO A 140 15.99 7.65 -1.30
N GLY A 141 15.47 6.42 -1.22
CA GLY A 141 16.07 5.33 -0.41
C GLY A 141 17.16 4.51 -1.12
N ARG A 142 17.56 4.88 -2.35
CA ARG A 142 18.40 4.11 -3.30
C ARG A 142 17.75 2.78 -3.70
N TYR A 143 18.50 1.87 -4.32
CA TYR A 143 17.97 0.53 -4.61
C TYR A 143 17.61 -0.22 -3.31
N THR A 144 16.61 -1.09 -3.41
CA THR A 144 16.22 -2.01 -2.35
C THR A 144 16.17 -3.44 -2.90
N PRO A 145 16.65 -4.45 -2.15
CA PRO A 145 16.50 -5.86 -2.51
C PRO A 145 15.13 -6.43 -2.11
N ILE A 146 14.33 -5.68 -1.35
CA ILE A 146 13.08 -6.13 -0.73
C ILE A 146 11.90 -5.80 -1.65
N ARG A 147 10.96 -6.74 -1.76
CA ARG A 147 9.74 -6.63 -2.55
C ARG A 147 8.56 -7.06 -1.70
N VAL A 148 7.45 -6.32 -1.80
CA VAL A 148 6.14 -6.87 -1.43
C VAL A 148 5.57 -7.65 -2.61
N VAL A 149 4.98 -8.80 -2.34
CA VAL A 149 4.31 -9.65 -3.33
C VAL A 149 2.82 -9.68 -3.03
N TYR A 150 2.02 -9.58 -4.08
CA TYR A 150 0.56 -9.62 -4.00
C TYR A 150 -0.03 -10.20 -5.28
N ALA A 151 -1.17 -10.87 -5.17
CA ALA A 151 -1.91 -11.42 -6.29
C ALA A 151 -2.95 -10.41 -6.81
N ASN A 152 -3.10 -10.36 -8.12
CA ASN A 152 -4.24 -9.77 -8.79
C ASN A 152 -5.34 -10.84 -8.95
N GLN A 153 -6.35 -10.79 -8.10
CA GLN A 153 -7.52 -11.65 -8.18
C GLN A 153 -8.68 -10.85 -8.78
N ASN A 154 -8.80 -10.85 -10.11
CA ASN A 154 -9.85 -10.14 -10.84
C ASN A 154 -9.96 -8.65 -10.47
N GLY A 155 -8.81 -7.97 -10.31
CA GLY A 155 -8.74 -6.57 -9.91
C GLY A 155 -8.68 -6.35 -8.39
N ALA A 156 -8.89 -7.39 -7.58
CA ALA A 156 -8.67 -7.32 -6.13
C ALA A 156 -7.20 -7.62 -5.78
N LEU A 157 -6.63 -6.82 -4.87
CA LEU A 157 -5.29 -7.01 -4.36
C LEU A 157 -5.32 -7.95 -3.16
N ILE A 158 -4.65 -9.10 -3.28
CA ILE A 158 -4.45 -10.05 -2.19
C ILE A 158 -2.98 -10.02 -1.80
N TYR A 159 -2.67 -9.58 -0.58
CA TYR A 159 -1.31 -9.61 -0.06
C TYR A 159 -0.81 -11.07 0.06
N CYS A 160 0.41 -11.33 -0.40
CA CYS A 160 1.02 -12.65 -0.33
C CYS A 160 2.16 -12.71 0.69
N GLY A 161 3.00 -11.67 0.73
CA GLY A 161 4.15 -11.65 1.64
C GLY A 161 5.18 -10.63 1.24
N VAL A 162 6.30 -10.64 1.98
CA VAL A 162 7.50 -9.88 1.66
C VAL A 162 8.61 -10.87 1.30
N MET A 163 9.36 -10.56 0.24
CA MET A 163 10.53 -11.30 -0.17
C MET A 163 11.74 -10.38 -0.30
N THR A 164 12.93 -10.96 -0.27
CA THR A 164 14.17 -10.27 -0.57
C THR A 164 14.99 -11.12 -1.53
N HIS A 165 15.75 -10.47 -2.40
CA HIS A 165 16.85 -11.16 -3.07
C HIS A 165 17.80 -11.78 -2.02
N GLU A 166 18.36 -12.94 -2.33
CA GLU A 166 19.34 -13.63 -1.50
C GLU A 166 20.54 -12.72 -1.22
N PHE A 167 21.00 -11.99 -2.23
CA PHE A 167 22.17 -11.13 -2.13
C PHE A 167 21.86 -9.64 -2.23
N TRP A 168 22.69 -8.82 -1.57
CA TRP A 168 22.75 -7.38 -1.76
C TRP A 168 24.17 -6.89 -2.07
N PHE A 169 24.29 -5.80 -2.83
CA PHE A 169 25.55 -5.13 -3.19
C PHE A 169 25.75 -3.81 -2.44
N LYS A 170 26.92 -3.18 -2.56
CA LYS A 170 27.22 -1.91 -1.86
C LYS A 170 26.22 -0.78 -2.19
N ASN A 171 25.70 -0.77 -3.42
CA ASN A 171 24.64 0.15 -3.88
C ASN A 171 23.21 -0.29 -3.47
N ARG A 172 23.10 -1.36 -2.68
CA ARG A 172 21.84 -2.00 -2.22
C ARG A 172 20.99 -2.59 -3.33
N HIS A 173 21.57 -2.81 -4.51
CA HIS A 173 20.93 -3.62 -5.53
C HIS A 173 20.80 -5.06 -5.03
N GLY A 174 19.66 -5.70 -5.29
CA GLY A 174 19.46 -7.12 -5.00
C GLY A 174 19.87 -7.99 -6.17
N ALA A 175 20.31 -9.22 -5.91
CA ALA A 175 20.55 -10.22 -6.95
C ALA A 175 20.44 -11.65 -6.41
N GLY A 176 20.39 -12.60 -7.35
CA GLY A 176 20.11 -14.00 -7.05
C GLY A 176 18.62 -14.22 -6.81
N ASP A 177 18.32 -15.40 -6.32
CA ASP A 177 16.97 -15.88 -6.11
C ASP A 177 16.26 -15.07 -5.02
N PHE A 178 14.93 -15.02 -5.11
CA PHE A 178 14.12 -14.50 -4.02
C PHE A 178 13.94 -15.53 -2.91
N LYS A 179 13.87 -15.02 -1.67
CA LYS A 179 13.46 -15.79 -0.49
C LYS A 179 12.46 -15.00 0.34
N LEU A 180 11.56 -15.70 1.01
CA LEU A 180 10.58 -15.10 1.92
C LEU A 180 11.28 -14.48 3.14
N CYS A 181 10.71 -13.38 3.61
CA CYS A 181 11.04 -12.79 4.90
C CYS A 181 10.19 -13.47 5.99
N VAL A 182 10.76 -13.66 7.18
CA VAL A 182 10.16 -14.44 8.29
C VAL A 182 9.99 -13.63 9.55
#